data_AF-J4U406-F1
#
_entry.id   AF-J4U406-F1
#
_cell.length_a   1.000
_cell.length_b   1.000
_cell.length_c   1.000
_cell.angle_alpha   90.00
_cell.angle_beta   90.00
_cell.angle_gamma   90.00
#
_symmetry.space_group_name_H-M   'P 1'
#
loop_
_entity.id
_entity.type
_entity.pdbx_description
1 polymer ?
#
loop_
_entity_poly.entity_id
_entity_poly.type
_entity_poly.pdbx_seq_one_letter_code
_entity_poly.pdbx_strand_id
1 'polypeptide(L)'
;MSDLDIATVKRPLDTNVEFSENNAKKLKVDQRIRIDSGIHETDVGISLFLSPELPGFRGQIKQRYTDFLVNEIDQEGNVVHLTDKGFKVPKKPQRSKEEAIAEKEAEAARREEFNVNPALREELVEMFGEEDVSKIESVYRMANKMETSKVFEDKSVRTKIHQLLRQAFNNELESVTTDTNTFKIARSSRNSRTNKQEKINQTKDSNGVENWGYGPSKDFIHFTLHKENKDTMEGVNVITKLLRVPSRVIRYAGTKDRRAVTCQRLSISKIGLDRLNALNRTLKGMIIGNYNFSDAGLNLGD
;
A
#
# COMPACT_ATOMS: atom_id res chain seq x y z
N MET A 1 55.82 -21.11 -69.07
CA MET A 1 56.91 -21.46 -68.13
C MET A 1 56.48 -20.89 -66.79
N SER A 2 56.35 -21.79 -65.81
CA SER A 2 55.87 -21.65 -64.43
C SER A 2 54.41 -21.24 -64.19
N ASP A 3 53.62 -22.29 -63.91
CA ASP A 3 52.34 -22.34 -63.21
C ASP A 3 52.40 -21.79 -61.78
N LEU A 4 51.27 -21.33 -61.26
CA LEU A 4 50.93 -21.40 -59.84
C LEU A 4 49.40 -21.38 -59.65
N ASP A 5 48.84 -22.60 -59.65
CA ASP A 5 47.64 -22.97 -58.89
C ASP A 5 47.90 -22.84 -57.38
N ILE A 6 46.83 -22.63 -56.58
CA ILE A 6 46.56 -23.15 -55.21
C ILE A 6 45.24 -22.47 -54.76
N ALA A 7 44.10 -23.10 -54.99
CA ALA A 7 43.44 -24.13 -54.18
C ALA A 7 42.53 -23.57 -53.06
N THR A 8 41.23 -23.78 -53.31
CA THR A 8 40.09 -23.64 -52.42
C THR A 8 40.23 -24.60 -51.23
N VAL A 9 40.16 -24.12 -49.99
CA VAL A 9 40.12 -24.99 -48.80
C VAL A 9 38.77 -24.86 -48.11
N LYS A 10 38.03 -25.98 -48.18
CA LYS A 10 36.72 -26.25 -47.58
C LYS A 10 36.81 -26.33 -46.06
N ARG A 11 35.71 -25.94 -45.40
CA ARG A 11 35.39 -26.25 -43.98
C ARG A 11 35.39 -27.78 -43.77
N PRO A 12 35.76 -28.28 -42.58
CA PRO A 12 35.26 -29.55 -42.11
C PRO A 12 34.17 -29.34 -41.05
N LEU A 13 32.98 -29.86 -41.37
CA LEU A 13 32.00 -30.35 -40.40
C LEU A 13 32.44 -31.77 -40.06
N ASP A 14 32.73 -32.06 -38.79
CA ASP A 14 32.79 -33.45 -38.31
C ASP A 14 32.04 -33.55 -36.98
N THR A 15 30.82 -34.04 -37.10
CA THR A 15 30.11 -34.76 -36.04
C THR A 15 30.67 -36.17 -35.97
N ASN A 16 31.22 -36.58 -34.83
CA ASN A 16 31.23 -37.99 -34.44
C ASN A 16 31.30 -38.11 -32.92
N VAL A 17 30.26 -38.72 -32.36
CA VAL A 17 30.13 -39.12 -30.96
C VAL A 17 30.54 -40.59 -30.91
N GLU A 18 31.65 -40.90 -30.25
CA GLU A 18 31.94 -42.26 -29.79
C GLU A 18 32.33 -42.22 -28.30
N PHE A 19 31.54 -42.92 -27.49
CA PHE A 19 31.84 -43.21 -26.09
C PHE A 19 32.78 -44.41 -26.02
N SER A 20 33.96 -44.23 -25.42
CA SER A 20 34.78 -45.34 -24.93
C SER A 20 35.35 -45.01 -23.55
N GLU A 21 35.02 -45.84 -22.58
CA GLU A 21 35.46 -45.74 -21.19
C GLU A 21 36.96 -46.07 -21.00
N ASN A 22 37.51 -45.47 -19.94
CA ASN A 22 38.72 -45.85 -19.19
C ASN A 22 40.10 -45.53 -19.79
N ASN A 23 40.70 -44.44 -19.29
CA ASN A 23 41.90 -44.57 -18.45
C ASN A 23 42.23 -43.29 -17.66
N ALA A 24 42.39 -43.45 -16.35
CA ALA A 24 42.71 -42.40 -15.41
C ALA A 24 44.17 -41.94 -15.53
N LYS A 25 44.38 -40.70 -15.98
CA LYS A 25 45.58 -39.91 -15.67
C LYS A 25 45.17 -38.48 -15.34
N LYS A 26 45.41 -38.08 -14.08
CA LYS A 26 45.19 -36.72 -13.56
C LYS A 26 45.98 -35.71 -14.41
N LEU A 27 45.29 -35.06 -15.35
CA LEU A 27 45.78 -33.84 -15.98
C LEU A 27 45.54 -32.67 -15.01
N LYS A 28 46.61 -31.93 -14.72
CA LYS A 28 46.56 -30.68 -13.96
C LYS A 28 45.54 -29.76 -14.61
N VAL A 29 44.55 -29.33 -13.83
CA VAL A 29 43.55 -28.34 -14.23
C VAL A 29 44.27 -27.01 -14.37
N ASP A 30 44.77 -26.73 -15.57
CA ASP A 30 45.24 -25.41 -15.95
C ASP A 30 44.04 -24.46 -16.03
N GLN A 31 44.18 -23.36 -15.30
CA GLN A 31 43.48 -22.08 -15.41
C GLN A 31 42.07 -22.12 -16.03
N ARG A 32 41.07 -22.08 -15.14
CA ARG A 32 39.69 -21.60 -15.33
C ARG A 32 39.48 -20.84 -16.65
N ILE A 33 39.10 -21.55 -17.72
CA ILE A 33 38.39 -20.94 -18.84
C ILE A 33 37.05 -20.48 -18.24
N ARG A 34 36.95 -19.19 -17.92
CA ARG A 34 35.66 -18.57 -17.67
C ARG A 34 34.95 -18.58 -19.01
N ILE A 35 34.09 -19.56 -19.23
CA ILE A 35 33.10 -19.51 -20.30
C ILE A 35 32.19 -18.34 -19.92
N ASP A 36 32.43 -17.18 -20.51
CA ASP A 36 31.54 -16.03 -20.46
C ASP A 36 30.25 -16.44 -21.18
N SER A 37 29.35 -17.05 -20.42
CA SER A 37 28.08 -17.65 -20.87
C SER A 37 26.94 -16.62 -20.86
N GLY A 38 27.29 -15.34 -20.92
CA GLY A 38 26.33 -14.25 -21.06
C GLY A 38 25.86 -14.09 -22.50
N ILE A 39 24.71 -13.44 -22.68
CA ILE A 39 24.22 -12.98 -23.98
C ILE A 39 25.03 -11.73 -24.36
N HIS A 40 25.61 -11.71 -25.55
CA HIS A 40 26.30 -10.54 -26.10
C HIS A 40 25.37 -9.72 -27.01
N GLU A 41 25.70 -8.46 -27.26
CA GLU A 41 24.91 -7.55 -28.12
C GLU A 41 24.72 -8.11 -29.54
N THR A 42 25.73 -8.82 -30.06
CA THR A 42 25.69 -9.47 -31.37
C THR A 42 24.66 -10.60 -31.45
N ASP A 43 24.39 -11.29 -30.35
CA ASP A 43 23.42 -12.39 -30.30
C ASP A 43 21.98 -11.90 -30.45
N VAL A 44 21.73 -10.63 -30.12
CA VAL A 44 20.44 -9.95 -30.24
C VAL A 44 20.38 -8.98 -31.43
N GLY A 45 21.36 -9.05 -32.34
CA GLY A 45 21.38 -8.26 -33.58
C GLY A 45 21.86 -6.81 -33.44
N ILE A 46 22.46 -6.43 -32.31
CA ILE A 46 23.05 -5.11 -32.09
C ILE A 46 24.53 -5.18 -32.46
N SER A 47 24.90 -4.72 -33.66
CA SER A 47 26.25 -4.90 -34.22
C SER A 47 26.86 -3.69 -34.92
N LEU A 48 26.08 -2.64 -35.18
CA LEU A 48 26.50 -1.49 -35.97
C LEU A 48 26.56 -0.21 -35.13
N PHE A 49 27.50 0.65 -35.46
CA PHE A 49 27.63 2.00 -34.91
C PHE A 49 27.28 3.04 -35.97
N LEU A 50 26.75 4.20 -35.56
CA LEU A 50 26.52 5.33 -36.46
C LEU A 50 27.83 5.95 -36.99
N SER A 51 28.92 5.85 -36.23
CA SER A 51 30.24 6.41 -36.57
C SER A 51 31.31 5.32 -36.47
N PRO A 52 31.40 4.41 -37.45
CA PRO A 52 32.32 3.27 -37.40
C PRO A 52 33.80 3.67 -37.51
N GLU A 53 34.08 4.88 -37.99
CA GLU A 53 35.44 5.40 -38.20
C GLU A 53 36.11 5.88 -36.90
N LEU A 54 35.32 6.17 -35.86
CA LEU A 54 35.84 6.66 -34.59
C LEU A 54 36.22 5.49 -33.67
N PRO A 55 37.44 5.47 -33.08
CA PRO A 55 37.82 4.44 -32.14
C PRO A 55 36.99 4.57 -30.85
N GLY A 56 36.42 3.45 -30.40
CA GLY A 56 35.73 3.38 -29.11
C GLY A 56 36.69 3.46 -27.93
N PHE A 57 36.15 3.82 -26.76
CA PHE A 57 36.87 3.80 -25.49
C PHE A 57 36.08 3.01 -24.45
N ARG A 58 36.73 2.67 -23.34
CA ARG A 58 36.10 1.91 -22.24
C ARG A 58 35.61 2.85 -21.15
N GLY A 59 34.42 2.57 -20.62
CA GLY A 59 33.85 3.28 -19.49
C GLY A 59 33.06 2.33 -18.59
N GLN A 60 32.95 2.67 -17.30
CA GLN A 60 32.06 1.99 -16.38
C GLN A 60 30.74 2.77 -16.31
N ILE A 61 29.63 2.11 -16.61
CA ILE A 61 28.29 2.72 -16.57
C ILE A 61 27.51 2.12 -15.39
N LYS A 62 26.68 2.94 -14.72
CA LYS A 62 25.83 2.55 -13.58
C LYS A 62 26.62 1.92 -12.41
N GLN A 63 27.82 2.42 -12.10
CA GLN A 63 28.61 1.93 -10.96
C GLN A 63 27.84 2.16 -9.64
N ARG A 64 27.29 3.36 -9.45
CA ARG A 64 26.26 3.69 -8.46
C ARG A 64 24.93 3.98 -9.16
N TYR A 65 23.81 3.73 -8.49
CA TYR A 65 22.49 4.08 -9.05
C TYR A 65 22.29 5.59 -9.20
N THR A 66 23.06 6.41 -8.47
CA THR A 66 23.08 7.87 -8.55
C THR A 66 23.77 8.40 -9.80
N ASP A 67 24.58 7.58 -10.47
CA ASP A 67 25.29 7.97 -11.70
C ASP A 67 24.36 8.00 -12.91
N PHE A 68 23.13 7.48 -12.76
CA PHE A 68 22.14 7.39 -13.81
C PHE A 68 20.83 8.01 -13.33
N LEU A 69 20.57 9.23 -13.79
CA LEU A 69 19.42 10.04 -13.44
C LEU A 69 18.42 10.04 -14.61
N VAL A 70 17.16 9.75 -14.33
CA VAL A 70 16.10 9.75 -15.36
C VAL A 70 14.97 10.67 -14.89
N ASN A 71 14.73 11.76 -15.60
CA ASN A 71 13.57 12.61 -15.38
C ASN A 71 12.64 12.46 -16.57
N GLU A 72 11.38 12.14 -16.29
CA GLU A 72 10.34 12.08 -17.31
C GLU A 72 10.09 13.45 -17.93
N ILE A 73 9.76 13.48 -19.22
CA ILE A 73 9.28 14.65 -19.93
C ILE A 73 7.77 14.44 -20.11
N ASP A 74 6.96 15.39 -19.68
CA ASP A 74 5.50 15.30 -19.86
C ASP A 74 5.07 15.67 -21.29
N GLN A 75 3.76 15.57 -21.56
CA GLN A 75 3.17 15.90 -22.87
C GLN A 75 3.36 17.37 -23.28
N GLU A 76 3.57 18.24 -22.30
CA GLU A 76 3.80 19.67 -22.52
C GLU A 76 5.29 19.97 -22.76
N GLY A 77 6.16 18.95 -22.67
CA GLY A 77 7.60 19.08 -22.84
C GLY A 77 8.33 19.50 -21.56
N ASN A 78 7.66 19.54 -20.41
CA ASN A 78 8.28 19.91 -19.14
C ASN A 78 9.02 18.72 -18.52
N VAL A 79 10.21 19.00 -17.99
CA VAL A 79 10.97 17.99 -17.24
C VAL A 79 10.40 17.84 -15.84
N VAL A 80 10.00 16.62 -15.50
CA VAL A 80 9.42 16.28 -14.20
C VAL A 80 10.52 16.26 -13.13
N HIS A 81 10.43 17.19 -12.20
CA HIS A 81 11.26 17.24 -10.99
C HIS A 81 10.39 17.16 -9.73
N LEU A 82 10.96 16.59 -8.67
CA LEU A 82 10.35 16.64 -7.34
C LEU A 82 10.83 17.90 -6.60
N THR A 83 10.06 18.98 -6.70
CA THR A 83 10.36 20.26 -6.04
C THR A 83 9.65 20.42 -4.69
N ASP A 84 8.51 19.76 -4.54
CA ASP A 84 7.66 19.82 -3.36
C ASP A 84 7.42 18.42 -2.82
N LYS A 85 7.74 18.20 -1.53
CA LYS A 85 7.60 16.90 -0.83
C LYS A 85 6.26 16.77 -0.09
N GLY A 86 5.31 17.65 -0.41
CA GLY A 86 4.01 17.71 0.22
C GLY A 86 4.01 18.54 1.50
N PHE A 87 2.88 18.47 2.22
CA PHE A 87 2.61 19.30 3.38
C PHE A 87 2.81 18.54 4.69
N LYS A 88 2.90 19.27 5.81
CA LYS A 88 2.92 18.65 7.14
C LYS A 88 1.54 18.75 7.75
N VAL A 89 0.79 17.65 7.74
CA VAL A 89 -0.49 17.57 8.46
C VAL A 89 -0.20 17.86 9.94
N PRO A 90 -0.90 18.83 10.58
CA PRO A 90 -0.69 19.12 11.99
C PRO A 90 -1.06 17.84 12.74
N LYS A 91 -0.17 17.38 13.61
CA LYS A 91 -0.53 16.27 14.48
C LYS A 91 -1.72 16.74 15.29
N LYS A 92 -2.85 16.02 15.22
CA LYS A 92 -3.92 16.20 16.22
C LYS A 92 -3.23 16.18 17.58
N PRO A 93 -3.47 17.16 18.47
CA PRO A 93 -2.82 17.21 19.76
C PRO A 93 -2.95 15.83 20.41
N GLN A 94 -1.81 15.19 20.66
CA GLN A 94 -1.81 13.93 21.37
C GLN A 94 -2.25 14.28 22.79
N ARG A 95 -3.46 13.80 23.15
CA ARG A 95 -4.00 13.98 24.49
C ARG A 95 -2.92 13.61 25.50
N SER A 96 -2.71 14.48 26.49
CA SER A 96 -1.76 14.16 27.55
C SER A 96 -2.21 12.90 28.29
N LYS A 97 -1.28 12.19 28.94
CA LYS A 97 -1.66 11.00 29.74
C LYS A 97 -2.70 11.37 30.80
N GLU A 98 -2.61 12.58 31.35
CA GLU A 98 -3.52 13.13 32.37
C GLU A 98 -4.92 13.39 31.80
N GLU A 99 -5.03 14.01 30.62
CA GLU A 99 -6.33 14.23 29.95
C GLU A 99 -7.01 12.90 29.59
N ALA A 100 -6.24 11.90 29.16
CA ALA A 100 -6.76 10.58 28.86
C ALA A 100 -7.22 9.80 30.11
N ILE A 101 -6.65 10.11 31.29
CA ILE A 101 -7.08 9.54 32.57
C ILE A 101 -8.35 10.25 33.05
N ALA A 102 -8.36 11.58 33.04
CA ALA A 102 -9.52 12.38 33.45
C ALA A 102 -10.78 12.09 32.62
N GLU A 103 -10.63 11.89 31.30
CA GLU A 103 -11.76 11.51 30.44
C GLU A 103 -12.25 10.10 30.73
N LYS A 104 -11.35 9.15 31.07
CA LYS A 104 -11.75 7.79 31.49
C LYS A 104 -12.46 7.80 32.84
N GLU A 105 -12.02 8.64 33.77
CA GLU A 105 -12.65 8.83 35.08
C GLU A 105 -14.01 9.52 34.94
N ALA A 106 -14.12 10.56 34.11
CA ALA A 106 -15.39 11.21 33.80
C ALA A 106 -16.35 10.28 33.03
N GLU A 107 -15.84 9.45 32.13
CA GLU A 107 -16.62 8.42 31.45
C GLU A 107 -17.03 7.32 32.44
N ALA A 108 -16.19 6.95 33.42
CA ALA A 108 -16.55 6.01 34.48
C ALA A 108 -17.61 6.59 35.43
N ALA A 109 -17.51 7.86 35.82
CA ALA A 109 -18.52 8.54 36.63
C ALA A 109 -19.87 8.62 35.90
N ARG A 110 -19.86 8.98 34.61
CA ARG A 110 -21.06 8.92 33.76
C ARG A 110 -21.65 7.51 33.64
N ARG A 111 -20.80 6.46 33.68
CA ARG A 111 -21.26 5.05 33.66
C ARG A 111 -21.92 4.63 34.96
N GLU A 112 -21.46 5.15 36.10
CA GLU A 112 -22.09 4.86 37.40
C GLU A 112 -23.43 5.56 37.55
N GLU A 113 -23.59 6.74 36.95
CA GLU A 113 -24.82 7.53 37.00
C GLU A 113 -25.87 7.09 35.96
N PHE A 114 -25.50 6.27 34.97
CA PHE A 114 -26.43 5.79 33.96
C PHE A 114 -27.40 4.74 34.53
N ASN A 115 -28.67 5.14 34.64
CA ASN A 115 -29.77 4.24 34.96
C ASN A 115 -30.61 3.97 33.69
N VAL A 116 -30.85 2.70 33.43
CA VAL A 116 -31.78 2.27 32.37
C VAL A 116 -33.19 2.73 32.74
N ASN A 117 -33.93 3.25 31.76
CA ASN A 117 -35.31 3.66 31.96
C ASN A 117 -36.15 2.48 32.52
N PRO A 118 -36.88 2.65 33.64
CA PRO A 118 -37.61 1.56 34.31
C PRO A 118 -38.54 0.76 33.39
N ALA A 119 -39.20 1.39 32.42
CA ALA A 119 -40.07 0.69 31.47
C ALA A 119 -39.32 -0.30 30.56
N LEU A 120 -38.11 0.07 30.10
CA LEU A 120 -37.27 -0.82 29.28
C LEU A 120 -36.62 -1.93 30.12
N ARG A 121 -36.45 -1.68 31.42
CA ARG A 121 -35.93 -2.67 32.37
C ARG A 121 -36.95 -3.78 32.61
N GLU A 122 -38.24 -3.44 32.73
CA GLU A 122 -39.32 -4.45 32.87
C GLU A 122 -39.39 -5.38 31.64
N GLU A 123 -39.34 -4.83 30.42
CA GLU A 123 -39.32 -5.64 29.20
C GLU A 123 -38.06 -6.53 29.09
N LEU A 124 -36.90 -6.02 29.53
CA LEU A 124 -35.67 -6.84 29.58
C LEU A 124 -35.74 -7.95 30.64
N VAL A 125 -36.36 -7.70 31.79
CA VAL A 125 -36.56 -8.71 32.86
C VAL A 125 -37.55 -9.79 32.41
N GLU A 126 -38.61 -9.42 31.70
CA GLU A 126 -39.55 -10.40 31.13
C GLU A 126 -38.85 -11.33 30.14
N MET A 127 -37.96 -10.79 29.30
CA MET A 127 -37.28 -11.58 28.25
C MET A 127 -36.07 -12.38 28.76
N PHE A 128 -35.21 -11.80 29.59
CA PHE A 128 -33.95 -12.42 30.05
C PHE A 128 -34.03 -12.98 31.48
N GLY A 129 -34.94 -12.51 32.31
CA GLY A 129 -34.96 -12.79 33.76
C GLY A 129 -34.02 -11.87 34.54
N GLU A 130 -34.30 -11.70 35.83
CA GLU A 130 -33.59 -10.74 36.71
C GLU A 130 -32.07 -10.98 36.77
N GLU A 131 -31.64 -12.26 36.76
CA GLU A 131 -30.22 -12.63 36.85
C GLU A 131 -29.39 -12.17 35.64
N ASP A 132 -29.94 -12.32 34.43
CA ASP A 132 -29.22 -11.95 33.20
C ASP A 132 -29.26 -10.43 32.99
N VAL A 133 -30.31 -9.72 33.41
CA VAL A 133 -30.36 -8.25 33.39
C VAL A 133 -29.34 -7.64 34.36
N SER A 134 -29.19 -8.20 35.57
CA SER A 134 -28.16 -7.75 36.51
C SER A 134 -26.75 -7.97 35.96
N LYS A 135 -26.52 -9.07 35.24
CA LYS A 135 -25.25 -9.31 34.52
C LYS A 135 -25.05 -8.29 33.39
N ILE A 136 -26.08 -7.92 32.64
CA ILE A 136 -25.98 -6.90 31.57
C ILE A 136 -25.64 -5.52 32.15
N GLU A 137 -26.27 -5.13 33.28
CA GLU A 137 -25.94 -3.90 34.01
C GLU A 137 -24.48 -3.91 34.50
N SER A 138 -24.00 -5.05 35.01
CA SER A 138 -22.59 -5.18 35.41
C SER A 138 -21.62 -5.17 34.22
N VAL A 139 -22.01 -5.72 33.07
CA VAL A 139 -21.24 -5.62 31.81
C VAL A 139 -21.12 -4.18 31.33
N TYR A 140 -22.18 -3.39 31.49
CA TYR A 140 -22.16 -1.97 31.19
C TYR A 140 -21.17 -1.20 32.10
N ARG A 141 -21.19 -1.49 33.40
CA ARG A 141 -20.33 -0.81 34.40
C ARG A 141 -18.87 -1.24 34.33
N MET A 142 -18.62 -2.55 34.27
CA MET A 142 -17.28 -3.15 34.36
C MET A 142 -16.61 -3.41 33.00
N ALA A 143 -17.32 -3.16 31.88
CA ALA A 143 -16.83 -3.40 30.52
C ALA A 143 -16.37 -4.85 30.26
N ASN A 144 -17.01 -5.82 30.92
CA ASN A 144 -16.76 -7.25 30.73
C ASN A 144 -17.53 -7.82 29.53
N LYS A 145 -17.17 -9.03 29.09
CA LYS A 145 -17.95 -9.79 28.10
C LYS A 145 -18.84 -10.78 28.85
N MET A 146 -20.09 -10.92 28.43
CA MET A 146 -20.96 -11.98 28.93
C MET A 146 -21.60 -12.77 27.78
N GLU A 147 -21.97 -13.99 28.11
CA GLU A 147 -22.87 -14.83 27.31
C GLU A 147 -24.16 -15.06 28.10
N THR A 148 -25.30 -14.90 27.45
CA THR A 148 -26.60 -15.16 28.08
C THR A 148 -26.82 -16.66 28.18
N SER A 149 -27.41 -17.10 29.30
CA SER A 149 -27.63 -18.53 29.55
C SER A 149 -28.84 -19.06 28.76
N LYS A 150 -29.77 -18.17 28.39
CA LYS A 150 -30.96 -18.50 27.61
C LYS A 150 -30.67 -18.58 26.11
N VAL A 151 -31.25 -19.60 25.46
CA VAL A 151 -31.22 -19.84 24.02
C VAL A 151 -32.49 -19.28 23.40
N PHE A 152 -32.35 -18.49 22.33
CA PHE A 152 -33.48 -17.89 21.62
C PHE A 152 -33.50 -18.35 20.16
N GLU A 153 -34.39 -19.28 19.82
CA GLU A 153 -34.48 -19.86 18.48
C GLU A 153 -35.10 -18.89 17.46
N ASP A 154 -36.12 -18.14 17.89
CA ASP A 154 -36.88 -17.25 17.02
C ASP A 154 -36.11 -16.00 16.59
N LYS A 155 -35.99 -15.80 15.27
CA LYS A 155 -35.31 -14.65 14.64
C LYS A 155 -35.98 -13.31 14.98
N SER A 156 -37.31 -13.30 15.07
CA SER A 156 -38.09 -12.09 15.40
C SER A 156 -37.82 -11.62 16.84
N VAL A 157 -37.79 -12.56 17.79
CA VAL A 157 -37.47 -12.31 19.20
C VAL A 157 -36.03 -11.82 19.33
N ARG A 158 -35.09 -12.46 18.61
CA ARG A 158 -33.68 -12.03 18.63
C ARG A 158 -33.49 -10.60 18.13
N THR A 159 -34.20 -10.22 17.06
CA THR A 159 -34.11 -8.87 16.49
C THR A 159 -34.67 -7.81 17.45
N LYS A 160 -35.79 -8.11 18.13
CA LYS A 160 -36.36 -7.24 19.17
C LYS A 160 -35.39 -7.04 20.33
N ILE A 161 -34.73 -8.10 20.80
CA ILE A 161 -33.70 -8.04 21.83
C ILE A 161 -32.54 -7.11 21.42
N HIS A 162 -32.03 -7.24 20.19
CA HIS A 162 -30.97 -6.35 19.68
C HIS A 162 -31.42 -4.88 19.64
N GLN A 163 -32.69 -4.62 19.34
CA GLN A 163 -33.25 -3.26 19.33
C GLN A 163 -33.41 -2.71 20.75
N LEU A 164 -33.93 -3.53 21.67
CA LEU A 164 -34.12 -3.16 23.08
C LEU A 164 -32.79 -2.88 23.77
N LEU A 165 -31.76 -3.72 23.58
CA LEU A 165 -30.42 -3.46 24.14
C LEU A 165 -29.79 -2.17 23.58
N ARG A 166 -30.02 -1.87 22.29
CA ARG A 166 -29.55 -0.62 21.69
C ARG A 166 -30.27 0.61 22.24
N GLN A 167 -31.57 0.50 22.49
CA GLN A 167 -32.38 1.58 23.06
C GLN A 167 -32.09 1.79 24.56
N ALA A 168 -32.06 0.70 25.33
CA ALA A 168 -31.85 0.72 26.77
C ALA A 168 -30.46 1.23 27.17
N PHE A 169 -29.43 0.96 26.36
CA PHE A 169 -28.04 1.32 26.64
C PHE A 169 -27.46 2.32 25.62
N ASN A 170 -28.29 3.12 24.94
CA ASN A 170 -27.85 4.18 24.02
C ASN A 170 -26.75 3.75 23.01
N ASN A 171 -26.88 2.55 22.42
CA ASN A 171 -25.90 1.94 21.51
C ASN A 171 -24.48 1.71 22.11
N GLU A 172 -24.32 1.73 23.43
CA GLU A 172 -23.04 1.50 24.11
C GLU A 172 -22.73 0.01 24.29
N LEU A 173 -23.74 -0.86 24.23
CA LEU A 173 -23.56 -2.31 24.20
C LEU A 173 -23.73 -2.84 22.76
N GLU A 174 -22.85 -3.77 22.40
CA GLU A 174 -22.90 -4.55 21.18
C GLU A 174 -23.31 -5.98 21.55
N SER A 175 -24.47 -6.40 21.07
CA SER A 175 -24.97 -7.76 21.17
C SER A 175 -24.69 -8.50 19.86
N VAL A 176 -24.13 -9.70 19.98
CA VAL A 176 -23.84 -10.62 18.86
C VAL A 176 -24.50 -11.96 19.18
N THR A 177 -25.30 -12.48 18.27
CA THR A 177 -25.87 -13.82 18.42
C THR A 177 -24.85 -14.86 17.96
N THR A 178 -24.59 -15.88 18.78
CA THR A 178 -23.71 -17.01 18.46
C THR A 178 -24.44 -18.10 17.68
N ASP A 179 -23.68 -19.05 17.15
CA ASP A 179 -24.22 -20.22 16.45
C ASP A 179 -25.06 -21.13 17.36
N THR A 180 -24.87 -21.04 18.68
CA THR A 180 -25.68 -21.71 19.71
C THR A 180 -26.95 -20.94 20.07
N ASN A 181 -27.34 -19.91 19.30
CA ASN A 181 -28.50 -19.05 19.53
C ASN A 181 -28.50 -18.36 20.92
N THR A 182 -27.32 -18.17 21.53
CA THR A 182 -27.13 -17.36 22.74
C THR A 182 -26.61 -15.96 22.36
N PHE A 183 -26.67 -15.01 23.29
CA PHE A 183 -26.19 -13.65 23.05
C PHE A 183 -24.84 -13.42 23.74
N LYS A 184 -23.83 -13.06 22.95
CA LYS A 184 -22.59 -12.43 23.41
C LYS A 184 -22.85 -10.93 23.51
N ILE A 185 -22.81 -10.39 24.73
CA ILE A 185 -22.96 -8.95 24.96
C ILE A 185 -21.61 -8.41 25.43
N ALA A 186 -21.12 -7.41 24.71
CA ALA A 186 -19.87 -6.72 25.00
C ALA A 186 -20.05 -5.22 24.77
N ARG A 187 -19.12 -4.40 25.27
CA ARG A 187 -19.18 -2.95 25.02
C ARG A 187 -18.83 -2.64 23.56
N SER A 188 -19.64 -1.78 22.94
CA SER A 188 -19.42 -1.28 21.58
C SER A 188 -18.11 -0.49 21.52
N SER A 189 -17.19 -0.92 20.67
CA SER A 189 -15.93 -0.21 20.45
C SER A 189 -16.17 1.05 19.61
N ARG A 190 -16.30 2.20 20.28
CA ARG A 190 -16.41 3.52 19.63
C ARG A 190 -15.21 3.85 18.72
N ASN A 191 -14.09 3.17 18.88
CA ASN A 191 -12.85 3.45 18.13
C ASN A 191 -12.91 3.04 16.64
N SER A 192 -13.90 2.27 16.18
CA SER A 192 -13.97 1.85 14.76
C SER A 192 -14.84 2.76 13.88
N ARG A 193 -15.81 3.48 14.46
CA ARG A 193 -16.75 4.33 13.72
C ARG A 193 -16.24 5.77 13.63
N THR A 194 -15.26 5.99 12.74
CA THR A 194 -14.89 7.35 12.33
C THR A 194 -16.07 8.01 11.63
N ASN A 195 -16.49 9.18 12.12
CA ASN A 195 -17.65 9.88 11.58
C ASN A 195 -17.35 10.39 10.17
N LYS A 196 -18.30 10.31 9.23
CA LYS A 196 -18.12 10.77 7.84
C LYS A 196 -17.70 12.25 7.81
N GLN A 197 -18.23 13.05 8.74
CA GLN A 197 -17.87 14.46 8.95
C GLN A 197 -16.39 14.66 9.32
N GLU A 198 -15.81 13.78 10.15
CA GLU A 198 -14.40 13.88 10.55
C GLU A 198 -13.42 13.57 9.41
N LYS A 199 -13.85 12.77 8.41
CA LYS A 199 -13.05 12.52 7.21
C LYS A 199 -13.05 13.71 6.25
N ILE A 200 -14.17 14.44 6.19
CA ILE A 200 -14.31 15.66 5.39
C ILE A 200 -13.53 16.81 6.05
N ASN A 201 -13.53 16.90 7.37
CA ASN A 201 -12.74 17.92 8.08
C ASN A 201 -11.22 17.66 7.99
N GLN A 202 -10.79 16.42 7.73
CA GLN A 202 -9.37 16.10 7.55
C GLN A 202 -8.80 16.59 6.22
N THR A 203 -9.65 16.86 5.21
CA THR A 203 -9.23 17.34 3.88
C THR A 203 -9.07 18.86 3.82
N LYS A 204 -9.26 19.55 4.94
CA LYS A 204 -9.10 21.00 5.08
C LYS A 204 -7.93 21.31 5.99
N ASP A 205 -7.11 22.28 5.61
CA ASP A 205 -6.00 22.77 6.42
C ASP A 205 -6.51 23.55 7.65
N SER A 206 -5.63 23.87 8.61
CA SER A 206 -5.94 24.67 9.81
C SER A 206 -6.55 26.05 9.51
N ASN A 207 -6.34 26.55 8.29
CA ASN A 207 -6.89 27.81 7.79
C ASN A 207 -8.19 27.64 6.98
N GLY A 208 -8.76 26.43 6.92
CA GLY A 208 -9.99 26.13 6.18
C GLY A 208 -9.81 25.97 4.66
N VAL A 209 -8.56 26.03 4.17
CA VAL A 209 -8.24 25.85 2.75
C VAL A 209 -8.41 24.38 2.37
N GLU A 210 -9.25 24.12 1.36
CA GLU A 210 -9.44 22.77 0.83
C GLU A 210 -8.16 22.27 0.16
N ASN A 211 -7.83 21.00 0.40
CA ASN A 211 -6.70 20.32 -0.21
C ASN A 211 -5.36 21.08 -0.07
N TRP A 212 -5.13 21.78 1.04
CA TRP A 212 -3.83 22.40 1.34
C TRP A 212 -3.31 23.40 0.27
N GLY A 213 -4.22 24.01 -0.50
CA GLY A 213 -3.86 25.00 -1.53
C GLY A 213 -3.48 24.40 -2.89
N TYR A 214 -3.57 23.07 -3.07
CA TYR A 214 -3.32 22.41 -4.36
C TYR A 214 -4.50 22.51 -5.35
N GLY A 215 -5.59 23.19 -4.96
CA GLY A 215 -6.72 23.48 -5.84
C GLY A 215 -7.98 22.62 -5.59
N PRO A 216 -9.03 22.82 -6.40
CA PRO A 216 -10.30 22.14 -6.23
C PRO A 216 -10.14 20.63 -6.45
N SER A 217 -10.90 19.84 -5.68
CA SER A 217 -10.89 18.38 -5.82
C SER A 217 -11.42 17.97 -7.19
N LYS A 218 -10.58 17.32 -7.98
CA LYS A 218 -10.95 16.66 -9.24
C LYS A 218 -10.90 15.13 -9.11
N ASP A 219 -11.26 14.42 -10.17
CA ASP A 219 -11.36 12.95 -10.17
C ASP A 219 -10.00 12.25 -10.00
N PHE A 220 -8.93 12.85 -10.52
CA PHE A 220 -7.57 12.32 -10.45
C PHE A 220 -6.61 13.27 -9.74
N ILE A 221 -5.76 12.68 -8.90
CA ILE A 221 -4.62 13.36 -8.29
C ILE A 221 -3.37 12.91 -9.04
N HIS A 222 -2.73 13.85 -9.71
CA HIS A 222 -1.40 13.70 -10.28
C HIS A 222 -0.35 13.99 -9.22
N PHE A 223 0.71 13.21 -9.20
CA PHE A 223 1.82 13.39 -8.28
C PHE A 223 3.11 12.89 -8.92
N THR A 224 4.23 13.43 -8.48
CA THR A 224 5.56 12.99 -8.91
C THR A 224 6.06 11.91 -7.96
N LEU A 225 6.46 10.77 -8.51
CA LEU A 225 7.19 9.71 -7.81
C LEU A 225 8.67 9.85 -8.09
N HIS A 226 9.42 10.17 -7.05
CA HIS A 226 10.87 10.04 -7.01
C HIS A 226 11.23 8.68 -6.41
N LYS A 227 11.91 7.81 -7.15
CA LYS A 227 12.35 6.49 -6.67
C LYS A 227 13.85 6.29 -6.87
N GLU A 228 14.46 5.61 -5.93
CA GLU A 228 15.89 5.29 -5.92
C GLU A 228 16.07 3.77 -5.89
N ASN A 229 16.83 3.23 -6.86
CA ASN A 229 17.17 1.81 -6.93
C ASN A 229 15.94 0.86 -6.84
N LYS A 230 14.82 1.27 -7.42
CA LYS A 230 13.53 0.58 -7.38
C LYS A 230 12.87 0.57 -8.74
N ASP A 231 12.14 -0.50 -9.02
CA ASP A 231 11.30 -0.58 -10.21
C ASP A 231 10.00 0.24 -10.04
N THR A 232 9.44 0.76 -11.13
CA THR A 232 8.18 1.53 -11.10
C THR A 232 7.04 0.69 -10.54
N MET A 233 6.89 -0.56 -10.98
CA MET A 233 5.84 -1.47 -10.48
C MET A 233 6.07 -1.85 -9.03
N GLU A 234 7.32 -2.03 -8.60
CA GLU A 234 7.65 -2.25 -7.19
C GLU A 234 7.19 -1.07 -6.33
N GLY A 235 7.44 0.16 -6.78
CA GLY A 235 7.01 1.37 -6.08
C GLY A 235 5.49 1.51 -5.99
N VAL A 236 4.79 1.28 -7.10
CA VAL A 236 3.33 1.28 -7.16
C VAL A 236 2.73 0.20 -6.24
N ASN A 237 3.32 -0.99 -6.20
CA ASN A 237 2.87 -2.09 -5.34
C ASN A 237 3.03 -1.76 -3.84
N VAL A 238 4.08 -1.04 -3.45
CA VAL A 238 4.23 -0.58 -2.07
C VAL A 238 3.18 0.48 -1.72
N ILE A 239 2.97 1.46 -2.60
CA ILE A 239 1.98 2.53 -2.40
C ILE A 239 0.56 1.95 -2.26
N THR A 240 0.19 1.03 -3.15
CA THR A 240 -1.14 0.40 -3.19
C THR A 240 -1.41 -0.47 -1.95
N LYS A 241 -0.41 -1.22 -1.47
CA LYS A 241 -0.50 -1.97 -0.20
C LYS A 241 -0.73 -1.06 1.00
N LEU A 242 -0.04 0.07 1.07
CA LEU A 242 -0.21 1.04 2.16
C LEU A 242 -1.57 1.75 2.10
N LEU A 243 -2.06 2.05 0.90
CA LEU A 243 -3.37 2.66 0.68
C LEU A 243 -4.54 1.67 0.70
N ARG A 244 -4.28 0.36 0.68
CA ARG A 244 -5.29 -0.71 0.56
C ARG A 244 -6.20 -0.52 -0.66
N VAL A 245 -5.59 -0.20 -1.80
CA VAL A 245 -6.28 -0.04 -3.09
C VAL A 245 -5.70 -0.99 -4.14
N PRO A 246 -6.47 -1.39 -5.16
CA PRO A 246 -5.93 -2.19 -6.26
C PRO A 246 -4.93 -1.37 -7.10
N SER A 247 -3.93 -2.05 -7.67
CA SER A 247 -2.86 -1.40 -8.45
C SER A 247 -3.35 -0.68 -9.69
N ARG A 248 -4.46 -1.12 -10.31
CA ARG A 248 -5.12 -0.48 -11.46
C ARG A 248 -5.52 0.98 -11.21
N VAL A 249 -5.69 1.39 -9.95
CA VAL A 249 -6.11 2.75 -9.60
C VAL A 249 -4.97 3.75 -9.82
N ILE A 250 -3.71 3.30 -9.73
CA ILE A 250 -2.54 4.11 -10.02
C ILE A 250 -2.16 3.93 -11.49
N ARG A 251 -2.04 5.04 -12.23
CA ARG A 251 -1.66 5.05 -13.64
C ARG A 251 -0.39 5.87 -13.86
N TYR A 252 0.37 5.52 -14.89
CA TYR A 252 1.64 6.14 -15.26
C TYR A 252 1.90 5.95 -16.76
N ALA A 253 2.74 6.82 -17.33
CA ALA A 253 3.12 6.85 -18.74
C ALA A 253 4.05 5.69 -19.15
N GLY A 254 4.96 5.31 -18.26
CA GLY A 254 5.86 4.19 -18.51
C GLY A 254 6.65 3.76 -17.28
N THR A 255 7.33 2.64 -17.42
CA THR A 255 8.28 2.13 -16.43
C THR A 255 9.64 2.80 -16.61
N LYS A 256 10.33 3.11 -15.52
CA LYS A 256 11.68 3.69 -15.53
C LYS A 256 12.67 2.75 -14.88
N ASP A 257 13.94 2.82 -15.29
CA ASP A 257 15.02 1.95 -14.84
C ASP A 257 15.01 1.67 -13.34
N ARG A 258 15.21 0.39 -12.98
CA ARG A 258 15.39 -0.01 -11.58
C ARG A 258 16.68 0.57 -10.99
N ARG A 259 17.81 0.37 -11.66
CA ARG A 259 19.15 0.80 -11.20
C ARG A 259 19.43 2.24 -11.62
N ALA A 260 18.66 3.17 -11.06
CA ALA A 260 18.71 4.59 -11.34
C ALA A 260 18.07 5.39 -10.19
N VAL A 261 18.24 6.71 -10.23
CA VAL A 261 17.34 7.65 -9.55
C VAL A 261 16.40 8.23 -10.59
N THR A 262 15.10 8.08 -10.39
CA THR A 262 14.12 8.44 -11.41
C THR A 262 12.98 9.29 -10.86
N CYS A 263 12.61 10.34 -11.59
CA CYS A 263 11.41 11.15 -11.36
C CYS A 263 10.40 10.89 -12.48
N GLN A 264 9.18 10.52 -12.12
CA GLN A 264 8.10 10.29 -13.08
C GLN A 264 6.74 10.73 -12.52
N ARG A 265 5.80 11.06 -13.39
CA ARG A 265 4.43 11.43 -13.07
C ARG A 265 3.56 10.18 -12.94
N LEU A 266 2.78 10.14 -11.87
CA LEU A 266 1.75 9.14 -11.60
C LEU A 266 0.41 9.86 -11.39
N SER A 267 -0.68 9.14 -11.61
CA SER A 267 -2.02 9.60 -11.29
C SER A 267 -2.78 8.55 -10.47
N ILE A 268 -3.65 8.98 -9.57
CA ILE A 268 -4.49 8.11 -8.74
C ILE A 268 -5.90 8.69 -8.62
N SER A 269 -6.93 7.85 -8.74
CA SER A 269 -8.32 8.29 -8.57
C SER A 269 -8.89 7.94 -7.18
N LYS A 270 -9.88 8.70 -6.71
CA LYS A 270 -10.74 8.37 -5.54
C LYS A 270 -9.99 8.21 -4.21
N ILE A 271 -8.88 8.93 -4.00
CA ILE A 271 -8.11 8.95 -2.75
C ILE A 271 -7.98 10.39 -2.26
N GLY A 272 -8.09 10.59 -0.95
CA GLY A 272 -7.84 11.90 -0.33
C GLY A 272 -6.35 12.23 -0.27
N LEU A 273 -6.02 13.50 -0.49
CA LEU A 273 -4.64 13.97 -0.57
C LEU A 273 -3.84 13.71 0.73
N ASP A 274 -4.48 13.82 1.90
CA ASP A 274 -3.84 13.57 3.20
C ASP A 274 -3.32 12.14 3.32
N ARG A 275 -4.06 11.17 2.77
CA ARG A 275 -3.66 9.76 2.80
C ARG A 275 -2.45 9.51 1.93
N LEU A 276 -2.40 10.15 0.77
CA LEU A 276 -1.27 10.07 -0.15
C LEU A 276 -0.04 10.71 0.50
N ASN A 277 -0.17 11.93 0.98
CA ASN A 277 0.93 12.66 1.61
C ASN A 277 1.45 11.98 2.90
N ALA A 278 0.60 11.32 3.67
CA ALA A 278 1.01 10.55 4.84
C ALA A 278 1.99 9.41 4.52
N LEU A 279 2.01 8.90 3.27
CA LEU A 279 2.90 7.82 2.86
C LEU A 279 4.37 8.23 2.92
N ASN A 280 4.71 9.51 2.73
CA ASN A 280 6.09 10.00 2.79
C ASN A 280 6.80 9.67 4.12
N ARG A 281 6.05 9.40 5.19
CA ARG A 281 6.60 8.96 6.49
C ARG A 281 7.05 7.50 6.53
N THR A 282 6.53 6.67 5.62
CA THR A 282 6.70 5.21 5.62
C THR A 282 7.47 4.71 4.40
N LEU A 283 7.41 5.43 3.28
CA LEU A 283 8.14 5.08 2.06
C LEU A 283 9.66 5.18 2.30
N LYS A 284 10.39 4.16 1.87
CA LYS A 284 11.86 4.09 1.93
C LYS A 284 12.43 4.00 0.52
N GLY A 285 13.40 4.86 0.18
CA GLY A 285 13.95 4.98 -1.17
C GLY A 285 12.94 5.49 -2.20
N MET A 286 11.82 6.06 -1.74
CA MET A 286 10.80 6.69 -2.58
C MET A 286 10.22 7.89 -1.86
N ILE A 287 9.93 8.94 -2.63
CA ILE A 287 9.29 10.16 -2.15
C ILE A 287 8.22 10.52 -3.17
N ILE A 288 7.05 10.93 -2.69
CA ILE A 288 5.96 11.43 -3.53
C ILE A 288 5.67 12.90 -3.21
N GLY A 289 5.24 13.66 -4.20
CA GLY A 289 4.97 15.08 -4.03
C GLY A 289 4.53 15.75 -5.32
N ASN A 290 4.67 17.08 -5.40
CA ASN A 290 4.20 17.88 -6.54
C ASN A 290 2.75 17.54 -6.95
N TYR A 291 1.84 17.58 -5.98
CA TYR A 291 0.45 17.18 -6.19
C TYR A 291 -0.27 18.16 -7.13
N ASN A 292 -1.11 17.66 -8.02
CA ASN A 292 -1.96 18.46 -8.89
C ASN A 292 -3.29 17.72 -9.13
N PHE A 293 -4.41 18.44 -9.13
CA PHE A 293 -5.71 17.85 -9.43
C PHE A 293 -6.00 17.97 -10.93
N SER A 294 -6.44 16.88 -11.56
CA SER A 294 -6.83 16.85 -12.97
C SER A 294 -8.08 16.00 -13.18
N ASP A 295 -8.82 16.30 -14.25
CA ASP A 295 -10.03 15.56 -14.64
C ASP A 295 -9.68 14.28 -15.41
N ALA A 296 -8.49 14.24 -16.04
CA ALA A 296 -7.96 13.09 -16.75
C ALA A 296 -6.86 12.39 -15.95
N GLY A 297 -6.84 11.06 -16.01
CA GLY A 297 -5.71 10.25 -15.53
C GLY A 297 -4.64 10.07 -16.62
N LEU A 298 -3.45 9.64 -16.21
CA LEU A 298 -2.39 9.25 -17.14
C LEU A 298 -2.69 7.89 -17.77
N ASN A 299 -2.24 7.68 -19.00
CA ASN A 299 -2.25 6.41 -19.70
C ASN A 299 -0.85 6.02 -20.15
N LEU A 300 -0.69 4.78 -20.58
CA LEU A 300 0.61 4.28 -21.03
C LEU A 300 0.99 4.94 -22.37
N GLY A 301 2.20 5.50 -22.45
CA GLY A 301 2.68 6.22 -23.62
C GLY A 301 2.37 7.72 -23.64
N ASP A 302 1.68 8.22 -22.61
CA ASP A 302 1.47 9.66 -22.41
C ASP A 302 2.76 10.41 -22.07
#